data_AF-A0A0C9U6V1-F1
#
_entry.id   AF-A0A0C9U6V1-F1
#
_cell.length_a   1.000
_cell.length_b   1.000
_cell.length_c   1.000
_cell.angle_alpha   90.00
_cell.angle_beta   90.00
_cell.angle_gamma   90.00
#
_symmetry.space_group_name_H-M   'P 1'
#
loop_
_entity.id
_entity.type
_entity.pdbx_description
1 polymer ?
#
loop_
_entity_poly.entity_id
_entity_poly.type
_entity_poly.pdbx_seq_one_letter_code
_entity_poly.pdbx_strand_id
1 'polypeptide(L)' 'DNDPKHTSRKARNWFEDHDYEVMVWPAQSPDLNPIEHLWFHLKKRLAEYPEPPKGIAELWERVE' A
#
# COMPACT_ATOMS: atom_id res chain seq x y z
N ASP A 1 -2.09 1.31 8.48
CA ASP A 1 -3.02 2.36 8.96
C ASP A 1 -4.07 1.69 9.84
N ASN A 2 -5.08 2.44 10.28
CA ASN A 2 -6.14 1.93 11.17
C ASN A 2 -7.48 1.75 10.44
N ASP A 3 -7.47 1.44 9.14
CA ASP A 3 -8.72 1.16 8.42
C ASP A 3 -9.52 0.04 9.15
N PRO A 4 -10.85 0.16 9.29
CA PRO A 4 -11.68 -0.84 9.97
C PRO A 4 -11.50 -2.28 9.46
N LYS A 5 -11.10 -2.48 8.20
CA LYS A 5 -10.81 -3.81 7.66
C LYS A 5 -9.56 -4.43 8.29
N HIS A 6 -8.51 -3.64 8.48
CA HIS A 6 -7.24 -4.06 9.08
C HIS A 6 -7.37 -4.34 10.59
N THR A 7 -8.33 -3.68 11.26
CA THR A 7 -8.61 -3.86 12.69
C THR A 7 -9.79 -4.78 12.98
N SER A 8 -10.41 -5.35 11.94
CA SER A 8 -11.54 -6.27 12.09
C SER A 8 -11.14 -7.52 12.89
N ARG A 9 -12.11 -8.14 13.58
CA ARG A 9 -11.88 -9.39 14.33
C ARG A 9 -11.23 -10.47 13.45
N LYS A 10 -11.65 -10.58 12.19
CA LYS A 10 -11.09 -11.55 11.24
C LYS A 10 -9.61 -11.27 10.96
N ALA A 11 -9.25 -10.01 10.70
CA ALA A 11 -7.87 -9.63 10.44
C ALA A 11 -6.99 -9.83 11.69
N ARG A 12 -7.45 -9.37 12.85
CA ARG A 12 -6.72 -9.53 14.12
C ARG A 12 -6.47 -11.01 14.45
N ASN A 13 -7.50 -11.85 14.38
CA ASN A 13 -7.34 -13.28 14.62
C ASN A 13 -6.32 -13.90 13.65
N TRP A 14 -6.35 -13.52 12.37
CA TRP A 14 -5.39 -14.04 11.40
C TRP A 14 -3.94 -13.63 11.75
N PHE A 15 -3.71 -12.40 12.21
CA PHE A 15 -2.38 -11.98 12.67
C PHE A 15 -1.93 -12.75 13.92
N GLU A 16 -2.82 -12.93 14.89
CA GLU A 16 -2.56 -13.73 16.10
C GLU A 16 -2.23 -15.19 15.76
N ASP A 17 -2.99 -15.82 14.86
CA ASP A 17 -2.79 -17.21 14.41
C ASP A 17 -1.44 -17.42 13.69
N HIS A 18 -0.82 -16.36 13.17
CA HIS A 18 0.45 -16.40 12.44
C HIS A 18 1.60 -15.73 13.21
N ASP A 19 1.41 -15.43 14.50
CA ASP A 19 2.41 -14.80 15.38
C ASP A 19 2.97 -13.47 14.83
N TYR A 20 2.15 -12.71 14.10
CA TYR A 20 2.52 -11.37 13.64
C TYR A 20 2.23 -10.32 14.69
N GLU A 21 3.27 -9.59 15.11
CA GLU A 21 3.11 -8.41 15.95
C GLU A 21 2.64 -7.22 15.11
N VAL A 22 1.44 -6.72 15.42
CA VAL A 22 0.88 -5.52 14.78
C VAL A 22 1.37 -4.28 15.54
N MET A 23 2.15 -3.44 14.88
CA MET A 23 2.61 -2.17 15.45
C MET A 23 1.44 -1.24 15.77
N VAL A 24 1.56 -0.49 16.87
CA VAL A 24 0.62 0.60 17.17
C VAL A 24 0.78 1.69 16.13
N TRP A 25 -0.27 1.95 15.36
CA TRP A 25 -0.26 2.94 14.30
C TRP A 25 -1.06 4.19 14.70
N PRO A 26 -0.50 5.41 14.63
CA PRO A 26 -1.27 6.62 14.86
C PRO A 26 -2.25 6.90 13.71
N ALA A 27 -3.42 7.45 14.05
CA ALA A 27 -4.41 7.83 13.04
C ALA A 27 -3.90 8.99 12.19
N GLN A 28 -4.25 8.99 10.89
CA GLN A 28 -3.91 10.08 9.95
C GLN A 28 -2.40 10.37 9.82
N SER A 29 -1.55 9.36 9.97
CA SER A 29 -0.09 9.49 9.81
C SER A 29 0.42 8.78 8.56
N PRO A 30 0.11 9.28 7.34
CA PRO A 30 0.67 8.73 6.10
C PRO A 30 2.17 9.00 6.00
N ASP A 31 2.65 10.09 6.59
CA ASP A 31 4.07 10.48 6.64
C ASP A 31 4.96 9.44 7.33
N LEU A 32 4.40 8.68 8.28
CA LEU A 32 5.11 7.59 8.95
C LEU A 32 5.09 6.29 8.13
N ASN A 33 4.24 6.17 7.12
CA ASN A 33 4.05 4.94 6.36
C ASN A 33 5.13 4.80 5.26
N PRO A 34 6.09 3.87 5.39
CA PRO A 34 7.18 3.75 4.42
C PRO A 34 6.70 3.42 2.99
N ILE A 35 5.51 2.84 2.83
CA ILE A 35 4.97 2.54 1.50
C ILE A 35 4.64 3.80 0.70
N GLU A 36 4.37 4.94 1.36
CA GLU A 36 4.09 6.21 0.66
C GLU A 36 5.30 6.70 -0.11
N HIS A 37 6.51 6.50 0.43
CA HIS A 37 7.76 6.80 -0.27
C HIS A 37 7.92 5.90 -1.51
N LEU A 38 7.59 4.61 -1.41
CA LEU A 38 7.63 3.71 -2.55
C LEU A 38 6.62 4.13 -3.63
N TRP A 39 5.40 4.49 -3.24
CA TRP A 39 4.39 4.98 -4.17
C TRP A 39 4.82 6.27 -4.88
N PHE A 40 5.50 7.18 -4.18
CA PHE A 40 6.07 8.37 -4.79
C PHE A 40 7.06 8.01 -5.92
N HIS A 41 8.00 7.11 -5.64
CA HIS A 41 8.97 6.66 -6.64
C HIS A 41 8.32 5.95 -7.82
N LEU A 42 7.32 5.08 -7.57
CA LEU A 42 6.58 4.40 -8.63
C LEU A 42 5.86 5.41 -9.53
N LYS A 43 5.12 6.36 -8.95
CA LYS A 43 4.41 7.40 -9.71
C LYS A 43 5.38 8.25 -10.52
N LYS A 44 6.56 8.57 -9.96
CA LYS A 44 7.60 9.31 -10.68
C LYS A 44 8.07 8.56 -11.93
N ARG A 45 8.34 7.25 -11.82
CA ARG A 45 8.70 6.41 -12.98
C ARG A 45 7.58 6.31 -14.00
N LEU A 46 6.34 6.12 -13.54
CA LEU A 46 5.18 6.09 -14.44
C LEU A 46 4.99 7.43 -15.19
N ALA A 47 5.36 8.55 -14.58
CA ALA A 47 5.31 9.87 -15.21
C ALA A 47 6.42 10.11 -16.25
N GLU A 48 7.42 9.23 -16.35
CA GLU A 48 8.45 9.28 -17.40
C GLU A 48 7.93 8.76 -18.75
N TYR A 49 6.82 8.00 -18.76
CA TYR A 49 6.16 7.59 -20.00
C TYR A 49 5.50 8.79 -20.70
N PRO A 50 5.57 8.86 -22.04
CA PRO A 50 5.04 10.00 -22.79
C PRO A 50 3.52 10.12 -22.73
N GLU A 51 2.82 9.00 -22.52
CA GLU A 51 1.37 8.93 -22.42
C GLU A 51 0.95 8.09 -21.21
N PRO A 52 -0.22 8.34 -20.60
CA PRO A 52 -0.81 7.45 -19.61
C PRO A 52 -1.03 6.03 -20.16
N PRO A 53 -1.09 4.99 -19.31
CA PRO A 53 -1.45 3.65 -19.77
C PRO A 53 -2.87 3.62 -20.32
N LYS A 54 -3.09 2.89 -21.41
CA LYS A 54 -4.38 2.78 -22.12
C LYS A 54 -5.33 1.78 -21.47
N GLY A 55 -4.87 1.07 -20.44
CA GLY A 55 -5.67 0.09 -19.70
C GLY A 55 -4.87 -0.59 -18.60
N ILE A 56 -5.54 -1.51 -17.90
CA ILE A 56 -4.96 -2.19 -16.74
C ILE A 56 -3.80 -3.13 -17.11
N ALA A 57 -3.85 -3.75 -18.30
CA ALA A 57 -2.77 -4.63 -18.77
C ALA A 57 -1.47 -3.84 -19.00
N GLU A 58 -1.56 -2.72 -19.70
CA GLU A 58 -0.39 -1.87 -19.93
C GLU A 58 0.09 -1.21 -18.63
N LEU A 59 -0.82 -0.81 -17.72
CA LEU A 59 -0.40 -0.31 -16.41
C LEU A 59 0.38 -1.38 -15.62
N TRP A 60 -0.07 -2.64 -15.68
CA TRP A 60 0.62 -3.76 -15.05
C TRP A 60 2.04 -3.94 -15.59
N GLU A 61 2.19 -3.98 -16.92
CA GLU A 61 3.50 -4.09 -17.59
C GLU A 61 4.45 -2.94 -17.23
N ARG A 62 3.93 -1.73 -17.00
CA ARG A 62 4.73 -0.55 -16.64
C ARG A 62 5.12 -0.47 -15.17
N VAL A 63 4.44 -1.23 -14.29
CA VAL A 63 4.65 -1.22 -12.83
C VAL A 63 5.57 -2.35 -12.37
N GLU A 64 5.64 -3.47 -13.11
CA GLU A 64 6.66 -4.53 -12.94
C GLU A 64 8.09 -4.00 -13.13
#